data_AF-A0A7X6J2W4-F1
#
_entry.id   AF-A0A7X6J2W4-F1
#
_cell.length_a   1.000
_cell.length_b   1.000
_cell.length_c   1.000
_cell.angle_alpha   90.00
_cell.angle_beta   90.00
_cell.angle_gamma   90.00
#
_symmetry.space_group_name_H-M   'P 1'
#
loop_
_entity.id
_entity.type
_entity.pdbx_description
1 polymer ?
#
loop_
_entity_poly.entity_id
_entity_poly.type
_entity_poly.pdbx_seq_one_letter_code
_entity_poly.pdbx_strand_id
1 'polypeptide(L)'
;MLFGAAAALLSVVVTAGAANTPCSGRKGGIAGCQGDTFICNDGSVSASKRSCSAYMGGAVGLLGTAGSQMAPTVSGECSCRSGAYCTGPRGGRYCMTDGGKKSYLRK
;
A
#
# COMPACT_ATOMS: atom_id res chain seq x y z
N MET A 1 2.25 -60.22 24.84
CA MET A 1 3.01 -59.66 23.71
C MET A 1 2.31 -58.38 23.29
N LEU A 2 3.06 -57.29 23.24
CA LEU A 2 2.60 -55.90 23.38
C LEU A 2 1.80 -55.41 22.16
N PHE A 3 0.66 -54.75 22.40
CA PHE A 3 -0.26 -54.22 21.39
C PHE A 3 0.41 -53.11 20.56
N GLY A 4 0.37 -53.25 19.23
CA GLY A 4 0.94 -52.30 18.28
C GLY A 4 0.22 -50.95 18.32
N ALA A 5 0.96 -49.90 18.70
CA ALA A 5 0.49 -48.53 18.62
C ALA A 5 0.88 -47.93 17.26
N ALA A 6 -0.06 -47.93 16.31
CA ALA A 6 0.07 -47.18 15.07
C ALA A 6 -0.18 -45.70 15.36
N ALA A 7 0.89 -44.92 15.53
CA ALA A 7 0.81 -43.47 15.69
C ALA A 7 0.51 -42.80 14.34
N ALA A 8 -0.76 -42.48 14.08
CA ALA A 8 -1.17 -41.71 12.92
C ALA A 8 -0.74 -40.24 13.11
N LEU A 9 0.29 -39.81 12.37
CA LEU A 9 0.73 -38.41 12.30
C LEU A 9 -0.30 -37.58 11.53
N LEU A 10 -1.18 -36.86 12.23
CA LEU A 10 -2.06 -35.85 11.64
C LEU A 10 -1.23 -34.60 11.28
N SER A 11 -0.87 -34.47 10.01
CA SER A 11 -0.23 -33.25 9.48
C SER A 11 -1.25 -32.11 9.40
N VAL A 12 -1.13 -31.13 10.29
CA VAL A 12 -1.89 -29.88 10.22
C VAL A 12 -1.33 -29.03 9.08
N VAL A 13 -2.07 -28.92 7.98
CA VAL A 13 -1.78 -27.98 6.90
C VAL A 13 -2.15 -26.56 7.35
N VAL A 14 -1.14 -25.76 7.69
CA VAL A 14 -1.30 -24.33 7.93
C VAL A 14 -1.38 -23.62 6.58
N THR A 15 -2.58 -23.20 6.19
CA THR A 15 -2.78 -22.35 5.00
C THR A 15 -2.28 -20.94 5.31
N ALA A 16 -1.08 -20.59 4.84
CA ALA A 16 -0.58 -19.23 4.90
C ALA A 16 -1.38 -18.34 3.93
N GLY A 17 -2.41 -17.65 4.45
CA GLY A 17 -3.19 -16.69 3.68
C GLY A 17 -2.36 -15.43 3.44
N ALA A 18 -1.84 -15.25 2.22
CA ALA A 18 -1.25 -13.98 1.80
C ALA A 18 -2.36 -12.94 1.62
N ALA A 19 -2.72 -12.25 2.69
CA ALA A 19 -3.66 -11.14 2.62
C ALA A 19 -2.99 -9.97 1.87
N ASN A 20 -3.59 -9.54 0.76
CA ASN A 20 -3.17 -8.35 0.00
C ASN A 20 -3.54 -7.07 0.75
N THR A 21 -2.95 -6.85 1.91
CA THR A 21 -3.17 -5.65 2.72
C THR A 21 -2.35 -4.49 2.16
N PRO A 22 -2.97 -3.30 2.02
CA PRO A 22 -2.22 -2.11 1.63
C PRO A 22 -1.13 -1.82 2.67
N CYS A 23 0.07 -1.45 2.19
CA CYS A 23 1.20 -1.08 3.04
C CYS A 23 1.68 -2.17 4.03
N SER A 24 1.90 -3.39 3.56
CA SER A 24 2.38 -4.52 4.39
C SER A 24 3.92 -4.59 4.55
N GLY A 25 4.37 -5.40 5.52
CA GLY A 25 5.78 -5.68 5.75
C GLY A 25 6.58 -4.43 6.13
N ARG A 26 7.66 -4.15 5.39
CA ARG A 26 8.57 -3.02 5.65
C ARG A 26 7.94 -1.64 5.46
N LYS A 27 6.74 -1.57 4.85
CA LYS A 27 6.02 -0.31 4.63
C LYS A 27 5.39 0.25 5.89
N GLY A 28 5.22 -0.57 6.93
CA GLY A 28 4.79 -0.14 8.26
C GLY A 28 3.31 0.25 8.39
N GLY A 29 2.44 -0.19 7.48
CA GLY A 29 1.02 0.17 7.51
C GLY A 29 0.70 1.48 6.78
N ILE A 30 -0.59 1.83 6.79
CA ILE A 30 -1.12 2.97 6.05
C ILE A 30 -0.90 4.24 6.90
N ALA A 31 -0.25 5.24 6.31
CA ALA A 31 -0.11 6.57 6.90
C ALA A 31 -1.31 7.46 6.55
N GLY A 32 -1.91 7.28 5.37
CA GLY A 32 -3.06 8.05 4.92
C GLY A 32 -3.45 7.75 3.47
N CYS A 33 -4.34 8.59 2.94
CA CYS A 33 -4.83 8.50 1.57
C CYS A 33 -4.47 9.76 0.77
N GLN A 34 -4.05 9.59 -0.47
CA GLN A 34 -4.07 10.64 -1.49
C GLN A 34 -5.05 10.23 -2.58
N GLY A 35 -6.30 10.69 -2.44
CA GLY A 35 -7.45 10.17 -3.18
C GLY A 35 -7.62 8.68 -2.94
N ASP A 36 -7.54 7.89 -4.02
CA ASP A 36 -7.65 6.43 -3.94
C ASP A 36 -6.32 5.73 -3.68
N THR A 37 -5.21 6.47 -3.64
CA THR A 37 -3.87 5.91 -3.42
C THR A 37 -3.56 5.88 -1.94
N PHE A 38 -3.11 4.71 -1.44
CA PHE A 38 -2.63 4.61 -0.06
C PHE A 38 -1.19 5.14 0.02
N ILE A 39 -0.95 6.03 0.99
CA ILE A 39 0.38 6.45 1.41
C ILE A 39 0.78 5.61 2.61
N CYS A 40 1.95 4.99 2.55
CA CYS A 40 2.47 4.13 3.60
C CYS A 40 3.36 4.91 4.58
N ASN A 41 3.61 4.33 5.77
CA ASN A 41 4.44 4.98 6.80
C ASN A 41 5.90 5.16 6.38
N ASP A 42 6.41 4.32 5.48
CA ASP A 42 7.71 4.50 4.83
C ASP A 42 7.76 5.64 3.78
N GLY A 43 6.65 6.35 3.59
CA GLY A 43 6.50 7.42 2.61
C GLY A 43 6.26 6.94 1.18
N SER A 44 6.15 5.62 0.95
CA SER A 44 5.87 5.07 -0.38
C SER A 44 4.38 5.06 -0.73
N VAL A 45 4.06 4.99 -2.02
CA VAL A 45 2.69 4.67 -2.46
C VAL A 45 2.47 3.16 -2.47
N SER A 46 1.27 2.72 -2.09
CA SER A 46 0.90 1.30 -2.16
C SER A 46 0.59 0.87 -3.58
N ALA A 47 1.01 -0.35 -3.94
CA ALA A 47 0.65 -0.98 -5.21
C ALA A 47 -0.77 -1.59 -5.19
N SER A 48 -1.47 -1.54 -4.05
CA SER A 48 -2.86 -2.01 -3.95
C SER A 48 -3.73 -1.30 -4.97
N LYS A 49 -4.61 -2.05 -5.65
CA LYS A 49 -5.62 -1.51 -6.58
C LYS A 49 -6.91 -1.07 -5.87
N ARG A 50 -7.02 -1.31 -4.57
CA ARG A 50 -8.18 -0.89 -3.78
C ARG A 50 -8.23 0.63 -3.70
N SER A 51 -9.41 1.18 -3.48
CA SER A 51 -9.59 2.61 -3.17
C SER A 51 -9.30 2.84 -1.69
N CYS A 52 -8.33 3.72 -1.40
CA CYS A 52 -8.00 4.11 -0.04
C CYS A 52 -9.18 4.75 0.68
N SER A 53 -9.89 5.65 -0.02
CA SER A 53 -11.14 6.28 0.38
C SER A 53 -12.21 5.27 0.84
N ALA A 54 -12.46 4.23 0.04
CA ALA A 54 -13.41 3.17 0.37
C ALA A 54 -12.90 2.25 1.49
N TYR A 55 -11.59 2.00 1.55
CA TYR A 55 -10.98 1.13 2.56
C TYR A 55 -11.01 1.74 3.97
N MET A 56 -10.90 3.06 4.09
CA MET A 56 -10.91 3.77 5.38
C MET A 56 -12.32 3.91 5.99
N GLY A 57 -13.35 3.38 5.33
CA GLY A 57 -14.74 3.57 5.73
C GLY A 57 -15.21 4.96 5.33
N GLY A 58 -16.15 5.05 4.39
CA GLY A 58 -16.63 6.27 3.73
C GLY A 58 -17.20 7.41 4.61
N ALA A 59 -16.95 7.40 5.92
CA ALA A 59 -17.27 8.48 6.86
C ALA A 59 -16.23 9.62 6.87
N VAL A 60 -15.06 9.47 6.23
CA VAL A 60 -14.10 10.57 5.98
C VAL A 60 -14.57 11.52 4.86
N GLY A 61 -15.79 11.33 4.33
CA GLY A 61 -16.42 12.21 3.34
C GLY A 61 -16.93 13.53 3.93
N LEU A 62 -17.06 13.67 5.25
CA LEU A 62 -17.61 14.88 5.89
C LEU A 62 -16.55 15.76 6.59
N LEU A 63 -15.34 15.26 6.82
CA LEU A 63 -14.19 16.03 7.30
C LEU A 63 -13.00 15.88 6.34
N GLY A 64 -13.16 16.44 5.13
CA GLY A 64 -12.06 17.07 4.40
C GLY A 64 -10.86 16.21 3.97
N THR A 65 -10.98 14.88 3.83
CA THR A 65 -9.89 14.07 3.24
C THR A 65 -10.35 13.16 2.10
N ALA A 66 -11.30 13.63 1.29
CA ALA A 66 -11.23 13.35 -0.14
C ALA A 66 -9.96 14.04 -0.68
N GLY A 67 -8.79 13.50 -0.32
CA GLY A 67 -7.52 14.03 -0.79
C GLY A 67 -7.60 14.10 -2.30
N SER A 68 -7.32 15.28 -2.87
CA SER A 68 -7.24 15.42 -4.31
C SER A 68 -6.37 14.29 -4.85
N GLN A 69 -6.85 13.63 -5.91
CA GLN A 69 -6.06 12.59 -6.57
C GLN A 69 -4.67 13.14 -6.85
N MET A 70 -3.65 12.29 -6.73
CA MET A 70 -2.28 12.75 -6.89
C MET A 70 -2.13 13.50 -8.22
N ALA A 71 -1.47 14.67 -8.18
CA ALA A 71 -1.38 15.62 -9.29
C ALA A 71 0.07 15.77 -9.79
N PRO A 72 0.28 16.12 -11.07
CA PRO A 72 1.62 16.36 -11.58
C PRO A 72 2.21 17.63 -10.97
N THR A 73 3.49 17.60 -10.60
CA THR A 73 4.25 18.80 -10.19
C THR A 73 4.92 19.45 -11.41
N VAL A 74 5.04 20.78 -11.41
CA VAL A 74 5.80 21.55 -12.40
C VAL A 74 7.21 21.88 -11.93
N SER A 75 7.47 21.85 -10.61
CA SER A 75 8.70 22.35 -10.00
C SER A 75 9.79 21.29 -9.84
N GLY A 76 9.61 20.09 -10.41
CA GLY A 76 10.56 18.97 -10.27
C GLY A 76 10.57 18.27 -8.90
N GLU A 77 9.96 18.88 -7.88
CA GLU A 77 9.80 18.29 -6.55
C GLU A 77 8.44 17.59 -6.43
N CYS A 78 8.46 16.25 -6.45
CA CYS A 78 7.28 15.40 -6.40
C CYS A 78 7.34 14.44 -5.22
N SER A 79 6.77 14.83 -4.09
CA SER A 79 6.74 14.00 -2.88
C SER A 79 5.44 13.20 -2.79
N CYS A 80 5.55 11.91 -2.43
CA CYS A 80 4.38 11.02 -2.32
C CYS A 80 3.38 11.53 -1.27
N ARG A 81 3.91 12.07 -0.15
CA ARG A 81 3.11 12.59 0.96
C ARG A 81 2.30 13.84 0.58
N SER A 82 2.86 14.71 -0.26
CA SER A 82 2.18 15.92 -0.75
C SER A 82 1.16 15.63 -1.84
N GLY A 83 1.04 14.37 -2.29
CA GLY A 83 0.16 14.01 -3.40
C GLY A 83 0.69 14.49 -4.76
N ALA A 84 1.97 14.83 -4.86
CA ALA A 84 2.60 15.25 -6.10
C ALA A 84 3.32 14.08 -6.78
N TYR A 85 3.25 14.00 -8.10
CA TYR A 85 4.03 13.04 -8.89
C TYR A 85 4.79 13.71 -10.04
N CYS A 86 5.92 13.13 -10.41
CA CYS A 86 6.67 13.42 -11.62
C CYS A 86 6.41 12.33 -12.67
N THR A 87 6.65 12.66 -13.92
CA THR A 87 6.66 11.71 -15.02
C THR A 87 8.10 11.50 -15.48
N GLY A 88 8.56 10.25 -15.51
CA GLY A 88 9.90 9.91 -15.96
C GLY A 88 10.03 9.93 -17.49
N PRO A 89 11.26 9.81 -18.03
CA PRO A 89 11.52 9.84 -19.47
C PRO A 89 10.84 8.69 -20.24
N ARG A 90 10.45 7.61 -19.55
CA ARG A 90 9.69 6.47 -20.10
C ARG A 90 8.16 6.61 -19.91
N GLY A 91 7.67 7.80 -19.54
CA GLY A 91 6.26 8.06 -19.29
C GLY A 91 5.69 7.48 -17.98
N GLY A 92 6.53 6.82 -17.17
CA GLY A 92 6.11 6.26 -15.87
C GLY A 92 5.94 7.36 -14.81
N ARG A 93 4.80 7.35 -14.11
CA ARG A 93 4.49 8.27 -13.01
C ARG A 93 5.14 7.80 -11.71
N TYR A 94 5.85 8.68 -11.02
CA TYR A 94 6.51 8.36 -9.76
C TYR A 94 6.49 9.55 -8.80
N CYS A 95 6.65 9.28 -7.52
CA CYS A 95 6.87 10.26 -6.47
C CYS A 95 8.07 9.86 -5.63
N MET A 96 8.63 10.78 -4.87
CA MET A 96 9.73 10.55 -3.95
C MET A 96 9.18 10.23 -2.56
N THR A 97 9.71 9.17 -1.95
CA THR A 97 9.44 8.82 -0.55
C THR A 97 10.26 9.70 0.38
N ASP A 98 9.92 9.69 1.67
CA ASP A 98 10.64 10.43 2.71
C ASP A 98 12.13 10.01 2.78
N GLY A 99 12.45 8.76 2.41
CA GLY A 99 13.82 8.24 2.31
C GLY A 99 14.52 8.52 0.97
N GLY A 100 14.00 9.40 0.13
CA GLY A 100 14.60 9.79 -1.16
C GLY A 100 14.53 8.73 -2.25
N LYS A 101 13.69 7.70 -2.10
CA LYS A 101 13.53 6.64 -3.10
C LYS A 101 12.34 6.96 -4.02
N LYS A 102 12.43 6.55 -5.29
CA LYS A 102 11.29 6.64 -6.22
C LYS A 102 10.26 5.57 -5.90
N SER A 103 9.01 5.99 -5.77
CA SER A 103 7.83 5.13 -5.65
C SER A 103 6.93 5.35 -6.85
N TYR A 104 6.62 4.30 -7.59
CA TYR A 104 5.85 4.41 -8.83
C TYR A 104 4.36 4.30 -8.55
N LEU A 105 3.59 5.20 -9.16
CA LEU A 105 2.14 5.20 -9.06
C LEU A 105 1.56 4.09 -9.95
N ARG A 106 0.42 3.53 -9.53
CA ARG A 106 -0.35 2.62 -10.37
C ARG A 106 -0.91 3.38 -11.59
N LYS A 107 -1.02 2.67 -12.72
CA LYS A 107 -1.64 3.19 -13.94
C LYS A 107 -3.16 3.11 -13.86
#